data_AF-A0A383WNT0-F1
#
_entry.id   AF-A0A383WNT0-F1
#
_cell.length_a   1.000
_cell.length_b   1.000
_cell.length_c   1.000
_cell.angle_alpha   90.00
_cell.angle_beta   90.00
_cell.angle_gamma   90.00
#
_symmetry.space_group_name_H-M   'P 1'
#
loop_
_entity.id
_entity.type
_entity.pdbx_description
1 polymer ?
#
loop_
_entity_poly.entity_id
_entity_poly.type
_entity_poly.pdbx_seq_one_letter_code
_entity_poly.pdbx_strand_id
1 'polypeptide(L)'
;MSEAFPRTPEEIADDYFARRGGILRALTDEVEDFYQACDPEKENLCLYGERNGAWSVELPAEEVPPELPEPCLGVNFARDGMARKDWLALVAVHSDAWLMAVAFFYAVKLDREGRSKLFKQINSLPTLFEVVTGRAKLPPSAKPAGAAGGSKPAGAKRKQDGAMPEGYTGTGSASGSKNPSPGTRQLMPHDVSPMLVGAMAELFWPDDGLWYPVRIERLDPGSRTAKILYLPGLEEEDLDLDDIIRDGHMMLQQPQEPRPF
;
A
#
# COMPACT_ATOMS: atom_id res chain seq x y z
N MET A 1 32.13 21.56 2.28
CA MET A 1 31.56 21.93 3.59
C MET A 1 30.61 20.82 3.95
N SER A 2 30.87 20.05 5.00
CA SER A 2 29.92 19.03 5.47
C SER A 2 28.60 19.73 5.79
N GLU A 3 27.51 19.38 5.10
CA GLU A 3 26.21 19.93 5.44
C GLU A 3 25.90 19.58 6.90
N ALA A 4 25.46 20.57 7.67
CA ALA A 4 25.13 20.33 9.07
C ALA A 4 23.96 19.33 9.17
N PHE A 5 24.06 18.42 10.14
CA PHE A 5 22.95 17.54 10.49
C PHE A 5 21.72 18.35 10.90
N PRO A 6 20.50 17.87 10.56
CA PRO A 6 19.26 18.56 10.92
C PRO A 6 19.05 18.43 12.44
N ARG A 7 18.62 19.51 13.10
CA ARG A 7 18.55 19.58 14.57
C ARG A 7 17.18 19.99 15.08
N THR A 8 16.37 20.67 14.28
CA THR A 8 14.99 21.06 14.63
C THR A 8 13.97 20.06 14.07
N PRO A 9 12.75 19.97 14.64
CA PRO A 9 11.70 19.13 14.08
C PRO A 9 11.40 19.42 12.60
N GLU A 10 11.50 20.69 12.19
CA GLU A 10 11.27 21.13 10.80
C GLU A 10 12.41 20.67 9.89
N GLU A 11 13.67 20.90 10.28
CA GLU A 11 14.83 20.47 9.49
C GLU A 11 14.88 18.94 9.31
N ILE A 12 14.47 18.19 10.35
CA ILE A 12 14.43 16.72 10.29
C ILE A 12 13.26 16.26 9.41
N ALA A 13 12.11 16.94 9.47
CA ALA A 13 10.99 16.64 8.58
C ALA A 13 11.34 16.94 7.12
N ASP A 14 12.00 18.05 6.83
CA ASP A 14 12.47 18.40 5.48
C ASP A 14 13.47 17.37 4.94
N ASP A 15 14.42 16.91 5.78
CA ASP A 15 15.33 15.80 5.46
C ASP A 15 14.56 14.52 5.10
N TYR A 16 13.60 14.14 5.95
CA TYR A 16 12.73 12.99 5.71
C TYR A 16 11.97 13.12 4.38
N PHE A 17 11.37 14.28 4.10
CA PHE A 17 10.59 14.50 2.89
C PHE A 17 11.45 14.46 1.63
N ALA A 18 12.66 14.99 1.66
CA ALA A 18 13.59 14.91 0.54
C ALA A 18 13.96 13.45 0.24
N ARG A 19 14.43 12.71 1.25
CA ARG A 19 14.81 11.29 1.10
C ARG A 19 13.64 10.44 0.64
N ARG A 20 12.46 10.61 1.26
CA ARG A 20 11.22 9.95 0.87
C ARG A 20 10.85 10.28 -0.57
N GLY A 21 11.01 11.53 -0.99
CA GLY A 21 10.75 11.96 -2.36
C GLY A 21 11.66 11.28 -3.38
N GLY A 22 12.94 11.09 -3.06
CA GLY A 22 13.88 10.32 -3.89
C GLY A 22 13.47 8.87 -4.04
N ILE A 23 13.25 8.18 -2.92
CA ILE A 23 12.85 6.76 -2.92
C ILE A 23 11.50 6.57 -3.62
N LEU A 24 10.54 7.46 -3.38
CA LEU A 24 9.24 7.38 -4.04
C LEU A 24 9.39 7.40 -5.56
N ARG A 25 10.21 8.30 -6.12
CA ARG A 25 10.46 8.32 -7.56
C ARG A 25 11.12 7.03 -8.03
N ALA A 26 12.10 6.51 -7.29
CA ALA A 26 12.72 5.21 -7.59
C ALA A 26 11.69 4.06 -7.69
N LEU A 27 10.66 4.09 -6.84
CA LEU A 27 9.62 3.06 -6.79
C LEU A 27 8.41 3.34 -7.70
N THR A 28 8.31 4.53 -8.30
CA THR A 28 7.21 4.90 -9.20
C THR A 28 7.70 5.37 -10.56
N ASP A 29 8.19 6.60 -10.65
CA ASP A 29 8.44 7.30 -11.91
C ASP A 29 9.69 6.78 -12.63
N GLU A 30 10.68 6.33 -11.84
CA GLU A 30 12.01 5.90 -12.25
C GLU A 30 12.20 4.38 -11.97
N VAL A 31 11.09 3.62 -11.92
CA VAL A 31 11.06 2.21 -11.52
C VAL A 31 11.85 1.27 -12.44
N GLU A 32 12.01 1.63 -13.71
CA GLU A 32 12.82 0.84 -14.65
C GLU A 32 14.31 1.02 -14.40
N ASP A 33 14.75 2.24 -14.10
CA ASP A 33 16.15 2.52 -13.76
C ASP A 33 16.52 1.87 -12.42
N PHE A 34 15.62 1.94 -11.43
CA PHE A 34 15.78 1.26 -10.15
C PHE A 34 15.86 -0.27 -10.30
N TYR A 35 14.97 -0.86 -11.10
CA TYR A 35 14.94 -2.31 -11.35
C TYR A 35 16.23 -2.80 -12.03
N GLN A 36 16.76 -2.03 -13.00
CA GLN A 36 18.03 -2.33 -13.66
C GLN A 36 19.24 -2.18 -12.72
N ALA A 37 19.22 -1.18 -11.83
CA ALA A 37 20.28 -0.97 -10.85
C ALA A 37 20.37 -2.12 -9.83
N CYS A 38 19.23 -2.73 -9.49
CA CYS A 38 19.11 -3.87 -8.57
C CYS A 38 19.49 -5.21 -9.21
N ASP A 39 20.72 -5.33 -9.72
CA ASP A 39 21.23 -6.55 -10.34
C ASP A 39 21.47 -7.67 -9.30
N PRO A 40 20.77 -8.83 -9.38
CA PRO A 40 20.93 -9.95 -8.44
C PRO A 40 22.30 -10.63 -8.50
N GLU A 41 23.07 -10.43 -9.59
CA GLU A 41 24.42 -10.98 -9.74
C GLU A 41 25.48 -10.11 -9.03
N LYS A 42 25.10 -8.93 -8.54
CA LYS A 42 25.96 -8.08 -7.71
C LYS A 42 25.86 -8.50 -6.25
N GLU A 43 26.84 -8.04 -5.46
CA GLU A 43 26.79 -8.10 -4.00
C GLU A 43 25.50 -7.47 -3.45
N ASN A 44 25.21 -7.70 -2.16
CA ASN A 44 23.95 -7.26 -1.56
C ASN A 44 23.85 -5.73 -1.55
N LEU A 45 22.90 -5.19 -2.32
CA LEU A 45 22.69 -3.76 -2.49
C LEU A 45 21.61 -3.24 -1.53
N CYS A 46 21.68 -1.93 -1.25
CA CYS A 46 20.70 -1.17 -0.49
C CYS A 46 20.11 -0.07 -1.38
N LEU A 47 18.87 0.35 -1.11
CA LEU A 47 18.27 1.56 -1.70
C LEU A 47 18.40 2.73 -0.70
N TYR A 48 19.03 3.81 -1.13
CA TYR A 48 19.19 5.03 -0.35
C TYR A 48 18.34 6.16 -0.91
N GLY A 49 17.75 6.94 0.00
CA GLY A 49 17.19 8.26 -0.29
C GLY A 49 18.13 9.36 0.20
N GLU A 50 18.45 10.32 -0.65
CA GLU A 50 19.45 11.37 -0.38
C GLU A 50 18.81 12.67 0.13
N ARG A 51 19.60 13.47 0.88
CA ARG A 51 19.14 14.77 1.42
C ARG A 51 18.74 15.77 0.33
N ASN A 52 19.35 15.65 -0.85
CA ASN A 52 19.04 16.47 -2.02
C ASN A 52 17.81 15.97 -2.80
N GLY A 53 17.16 14.91 -2.32
CA GLY A 53 15.99 14.30 -2.94
C GLY A 53 16.30 13.33 -4.07
N ALA A 54 17.56 12.98 -4.32
CA ALA A 54 17.94 11.88 -5.21
C ALA A 54 17.76 10.52 -4.52
N TRP A 55 17.95 9.45 -5.28
CA TRP A 55 18.07 8.08 -4.77
C TRP A 55 19.30 7.41 -5.40
N SER A 56 19.84 6.41 -4.72
CA SER A 56 20.96 5.59 -5.22
C SER A 56 20.80 4.14 -4.78
N VAL A 57 21.42 3.23 -5.54
CA VAL A 57 21.51 1.81 -5.19
C VAL A 57 22.98 1.47 -5.04
N GLU A 58 23.42 1.25 -3.81
CA GLU A 58 24.83 1.13 -3.43
C GLU A 58 25.04 -0.01 -2.42
N LEU A 59 26.30 -0.37 -2.19
CA LEU A 59 26.67 -1.28 -1.11
C LEU A 59 26.44 -0.62 0.26
N PRO A 60 26.17 -1.39 1.32
CA PRO A 60 26.09 -0.85 2.68
C PRO A 60 27.41 -0.16 3.06
N ALA A 61 27.35 0.80 4.00
CA ALA A 61 28.57 1.47 4.45
C ALA A 61 29.60 0.47 5.01
N GLU A 62 30.86 0.66 4.64
CA GLU A 62 31.98 -0.17 5.13
C GLU A 62 32.38 0.17 6.58
N GLU A 63 32.01 1.36 7.07
CA GLU A 63 32.37 1.84 8.41
C GLU A 63 31.56 1.13 9.51
N VAL A 64 32.23 0.77 10.61
CA VAL A 64 31.62 0.09 11.76
C VAL A 64 31.94 0.84 13.06
N PRO A 65 30.96 1.49 13.73
CA PRO A 65 29.55 1.62 13.32
C PRO A 65 29.34 2.69 12.22
N PRO A 66 28.32 2.53 11.35
CA PRO A 66 27.97 3.54 10.37
C PRO A 66 27.44 4.82 11.04
N GLU A 67 27.56 5.95 10.33
CA GLU A 67 27.14 7.26 10.83
C GLU A 67 25.61 7.38 10.95
N LEU A 68 24.86 6.76 10.04
CA LEU A 68 23.40 6.70 10.05
C LEU A 68 22.91 5.25 10.12
N PRO A 69 21.66 5.00 10.53
CA PRO A 69 21.03 3.70 10.34
C PRO A 69 21.12 3.26 8.89
N GLU A 70 21.49 2.00 8.65
CA GLU A 70 21.59 1.43 7.31
C GLU A 70 20.21 0.97 6.78
N PRO A 71 19.95 1.07 5.46
CA PRO A 71 18.75 0.50 4.85
C PRO A 71 18.76 -1.03 4.87
N CYS A 72 17.67 -1.63 4.38
CA CYS A 72 17.61 -3.06 4.19
C CYS A 72 18.64 -3.52 3.15
N LEU A 73 19.49 -4.46 3.57
CA LEU A 73 20.52 -5.07 2.75
C LEU A 73 19.93 -6.17 1.86
N GLY A 74 20.34 -6.19 0.59
CA GLY A 74 20.00 -7.25 -0.36
C GLY A 74 18.68 -7.02 -1.08
N VAL A 75 18.30 -5.76 -1.35
CA VAL A 75 17.06 -5.45 -2.10
C VAL A 75 17.08 -6.06 -3.51
N ASN A 76 18.26 -6.26 -4.08
CA ASN A 76 18.47 -6.92 -5.37
C ASN A 76 18.24 -8.45 -5.33
N PHE A 77 18.49 -9.10 -4.20
CA PHE A 77 18.45 -10.57 -4.11
C PHE A 77 17.03 -11.13 -4.31
N ALA A 78 16.02 -10.44 -3.76
CA ALA A 78 14.63 -10.86 -3.87
C ALA A 78 13.97 -10.48 -5.21
N ARG A 79 14.63 -9.67 -6.06
CA ARG A 79 14.02 -9.05 -7.25
C ARG A 79 13.40 -10.06 -8.21
N ASP A 80 14.12 -11.15 -8.49
CA ASP A 80 13.71 -12.17 -9.47
C ASP A 80 13.02 -13.37 -8.82
N GLY A 81 12.97 -13.41 -7.48
CA GLY A 81 12.36 -14.48 -6.69
C GLY A 81 10.87 -14.29 -6.40
N MET A 82 10.27 -13.16 -6.79
CA MET A 82 8.85 -12.85 -6.56
C MET A 82 8.27 -11.94 -7.65
N ALA A 83 6.95 -11.72 -7.63
CA ALA A 83 6.32 -10.82 -8.58
C ALA A 83 6.84 -9.39 -8.39
N ARG A 84 7.04 -8.67 -9.50
CA ARG A 84 7.60 -7.30 -9.48
C ARG A 84 6.87 -6.36 -8.53
N LYS A 85 5.54 -6.45 -8.47
CA LYS A 85 4.71 -5.64 -7.56
C LYS A 85 4.98 -5.95 -6.08
N ASP A 86 5.20 -7.22 -5.74
CA ASP A 86 5.41 -7.67 -4.37
C ASP A 86 6.84 -7.31 -3.93
N TRP A 87 7.80 -7.39 -4.85
CA TRP A 87 9.16 -6.89 -4.64
C TRP A 87 9.18 -5.37 -4.37
N LEU A 88 8.50 -4.57 -5.20
CA LEU A 88 8.40 -3.13 -4.98
C LEU A 88 7.72 -2.79 -3.65
N ALA A 89 6.67 -3.54 -3.29
CA ALA A 89 5.99 -3.37 -2.00
C ALA A 89 6.91 -3.73 -0.82
N LEU A 90 7.69 -4.81 -0.92
CA LEU A 90 8.68 -5.20 0.07
C LEU A 90 9.73 -4.11 0.27
N VAL A 91 10.31 -3.61 -0.83
CA VAL A 91 11.29 -2.52 -0.80
C VAL A 91 10.68 -1.26 -0.17
N ALA A 92 9.42 -0.95 -0.48
CA ALA A 92 8.71 0.21 0.08
C ALA A 92 8.57 0.11 1.61
N VAL A 93 8.13 -1.04 2.15
CA VAL A 93 7.99 -1.26 3.60
C VAL A 93 9.33 -1.09 4.32
N HIS A 94 10.39 -1.69 3.79
CA HIS A 94 11.73 -1.55 4.37
C HIS A 94 12.26 -0.11 4.29
N SER A 95 11.95 0.60 3.21
CA SER A 95 12.31 2.00 3.03
C SER A 95 11.58 2.92 4.02
N ASP A 96 10.27 2.69 4.24
CA ASP A 96 9.48 3.44 5.24
C ASP A 96 10.08 3.28 6.65
N ALA A 97 10.46 2.05 7.02
CA ALA A 97 11.12 1.77 8.30
C ALA A 97 12.48 2.47 8.42
N TRP A 98 13.28 2.44 7.36
CA TRP A 98 14.58 3.11 7.31
C TRP A 98 14.45 4.64 7.45
N LEU A 99 13.54 5.27 6.71
CA LEU A 99 13.29 6.70 6.79
C LEU A 99 12.89 7.13 8.21
N MET A 100 12.06 6.34 8.88
CA MET A 100 11.72 6.55 10.29
C MET A 100 12.93 6.43 11.21
N ALA A 101 13.78 5.42 11.00
CA ALA A 101 15.00 5.24 11.78
C ALA A 101 15.95 6.45 11.63
N VAL A 102 16.19 6.92 10.41
CA VAL A 102 17.03 8.10 10.13
C VAL A 102 16.45 9.36 10.76
N ALA A 103 15.15 9.61 10.60
CA ALA A 103 14.51 10.79 11.20
C ALA A 103 14.63 10.80 12.73
N PHE A 104 14.41 9.65 13.38
CA PHE A 104 14.49 9.56 14.84
C PHE A 104 15.93 9.45 15.38
N PHE A 105 16.89 9.05 14.54
CA PHE A 105 18.31 9.17 14.84
C PHE A 105 18.71 10.65 15.03
N TYR A 106 18.30 11.52 14.10
CA TYR A 106 18.52 12.96 14.24
C TYR A 106 17.71 13.59 15.39
N ALA A 107 16.57 12.99 15.74
CA ALA A 107 15.70 13.47 16.81
C ALA A 107 16.24 13.23 18.24
N VAL A 108 17.44 12.66 18.42
CA VAL A 108 17.98 12.29 19.74
C VAL A 108 18.04 13.43 20.75
N LYS A 109 18.22 14.67 20.28
CA LYS A 109 18.25 15.87 21.12
C LYS A 109 16.89 16.55 21.29
N LEU A 110 15.86 16.11 20.57
CA LEU A 110 14.51 16.64 20.72
C LEU A 110 13.88 16.13 22.01
N ASP A 111 13.10 16.99 22.67
CA ASP A 111 12.27 16.58 23.79
C ASP A 111 11.02 15.80 23.33
N ARG A 112 10.15 15.43 24.28
CA ARG A 112 8.91 14.68 23.98
C ARG A 112 8.01 15.42 22.99
N GLU A 113 7.90 16.74 23.11
CA GLU A 113 7.00 17.55 22.28
C GLU A 113 7.57 17.71 20.87
N GLY A 114 8.87 17.96 20.74
CA GLY A 114 9.59 17.99 19.47
C GLY A 114 9.46 16.68 18.70
N ARG A 115 9.63 15.52 19.36
CA ARG A 115 9.43 14.21 18.73
C ARG A 115 7.97 13.98 18.31
N SER A 116 7.00 14.42 19.12
CA SER A 116 5.58 14.34 18.75
C SER A 116 5.25 15.21 17.55
N LYS A 117 5.81 16.42 17.47
CA LYS A 117 5.66 17.33 16.34
C LYS A 117 6.27 16.74 15.05
N LEU A 118 7.48 16.19 15.14
CA LEU A 118 8.13 15.51 14.02
C LEU A 118 7.27 14.35 13.49
N PHE A 119 6.81 13.47 14.39
CA PHE A 119 5.97 12.32 14.00
C PHE A 119 4.69 12.77 13.28
N LYS A 120 4.01 13.82 13.77
CA LYS A 120 2.81 14.38 13.12
C LYS A 120 3.09 14.89 11.71
N GLN A 121 4.25 15.50 11.48
CA GLN A 121 4.65 15.97 10.14
C GLN A 121 4.91 14.79 9.21
N ILE A 122 5.68 13.80 9.64
CA ILE A 122 5.94 12.58 8.86
C ILE A 122 4.64 11.86 8.51
N ASN A 123 3.78 11.63 9.51
CA ASN A 123 2.51 10.92 9.37
C ASN A 123 1.40 11.74 8.68
N SER A 124 1.73 12.94 8.17
CA SER A 124 0.81 13.72 7.32
C SER A 124 0.85 13.29 5.85
N LEU A 125 1.84 12.46 5.48
CA LEU A 125 1.96 11.87 4.16
C LEU A 125 1.61 10.37 4.20
N PRO A 126 1.10 9.80 3.11
CA PRO A 126 1.05 8.35 2.97
C PRO A 126 2.47 7.77 3.01
N THR A 127 2.59 6.55 3.49
CA THR A 127 3.82 5.74 3.39
C THR A 127 4.17 5.47 1.93
N LEU A 128 5.42 5.09 1.66
CA LEU A 128 5.84 4.62 0.34
C LEU A 128 5.02 3.39 -0.05
N PHE A 129 4.81 2.47 0.90
CA PHE A 129 4.02 1.26 0.66
C PHE A 129 2.58 1.58 0.23
N GLU A 130 1.88 2.48 0.92
CA GLU A 130 0.51 2.87 0.56
C GLU A 130 0.44 3.46 -0.86
N VAL A 131 1.46 4.22 -1.27
CA VAL A 131 1.50 4.79 -2.63
C VAL A 131 1.79 3.71 -3.68
N VAL A 132 2.81 2.90 -3.46
CA VAL A 132 3.26 1.84 -4.41
C VAL A 132 2.17 0.78 -4.60
N THR A 133 1.41 0.46 -3.56
CA THR A 133 0.29 -0.50 -3.61
C THR A 133 -1.03 0.12 -4.06
N GLY A 134 -1.07 1.45 -4.26
CA GLY A 134 -2.28 2.17 -4.65
C GLY A 134 -3.33 2.34 -3.55
N ARG A 135 -3.01 2.02 -2.29
CA ARG A 135 -3.85 2.27 -1.10
C ARG A 135 -4.02 3.77 -0.80
N ALA A 136 -3.08 4.60 -1.25
CA ALA A 136 -3.18 6.05 -1.21
C ALA A 136 -2.78 6.68 -2.55
N LYS A 137 -3.58 7.65 -3.02
CA LYS A 137 -3.19 8.52 -4.14
C LYS A 137 -2.54 9.77 -3.59
N LEU A 138 -1.34 10.08 -4.05
CA LEU A 138 -0.73 11.38 -3.76
C LEU A 138 -1.62 12.49 -4.34
N PRO A 139 -1.82 13.61 -3.61
CA PRO A 139 -2.40 14.78 -4.22
C PRO A 139 -1.53 15.19 -5.43
N PRO A 140 -2.11 15.63 -6.55
CA PRO A 140 -1.33 16.03 -7.71
C PRO A 140 -0.32 17.09 -7.29
N SER A 141 0.97 16.80 -7.53
CA SER A 141 2.08 17.73 -7.27
C SER A 141 1.75 19.08 -7.92
N ALA A 142 1.80 20.17 -7.13
CA ALA A 142 1.65 21.51 -7.65
C ALA A 142 2.74 21.76 -8.70
N LYS A 143 2.33 21.90 -9.97
CA LYS A 143 3.22 22.39 -11.02
C LYS A 143 3.73 23.79 -10.64
N PRO A 144 4.96 24.18 -11.06
CA PRO A 144 5.45 25.54 -10.86
C PRO A 144 4.49 26.55 -11.50
N ALA A 145 4.26 27.66 -10.79
CA ALA A 145 3.37 28.73 -11.24
C ALA A 145 3.83 29.32 -12.59
N GLY A 146 2.95 29.27 -13.60
CA GLY A 146 3.20 29.88 -14.90
C GLY A 146 1.96 29.93 -15.80
N ALA A 147 1.51 31.17 -16.05
CA ALA A 147 0.68 31.66 -17.14
C ALA A 147 -0.85 31.39 -17.15
N ALA A 148 -1.55 32.52 -17.28
CA ALA A 148 -2.99 32.76 -17.31
C ALA A 148 -3.79 32.07 -18.42
N GLY A 149 -5.08 31.90 -18.13
CA GLY A 149 -6.17 32.18 -19.07
C GLY A 149 -6.98 30.97 -19.55
N GLY A 150 -8.29 30.95 -19.24
CA GLY A 150 -9.27 30.23 -20.06
C GLY A 150 -10.35 29.44 -19.31
N SER A 151 -11.47 30.12 -19.06
CA SER A 151 -12.86 29.64 -19.16
C SER A 151 -13.27 28.22 -18.68
N LYS A 152 -14.15 28.19 -17.67
CA LYS A 152 -15.03 27.05 -17.35
C LYS A 152 -15.95 26.70 -18.52
N PRO A 153 -16.39 25.43 -18.62
CA PRO A 153 -17.82 25.20 -18.70
C PRO A 153 -18.32 24.17 -17.67
N ALA A 154 -19.60 24.34 -17.33
CA ALA A 154 -20.39 23.51 -16.45
C ALA A 154 -21.01 22.30 -17.19
N GLY A 155 -21.38 21.28 -16.41
CA GLY A 155 -22.20 20.13 -16.83
C GLY A 155 -21.51 18.81 -16.51
N ALA A 156 -22.13 17.75 -16.03
CA ALA A 156 -23.52 17.49 -15.66
C ALA A 156 -23.50 16.29 -14.69
N LYS A 157 -24.40 16.27 -13.71
CA LYS A 157 -24.63 15.08 -12.87
C LYS A 157 -25.21 13.97 -13.76
N ARG A 158 -24.50 12.85 -13.89
CA ARG A 158 -25.03 11.64 -14.54
C ARG A 158 -25.31 10.59 -13.45
N LYS A 159 -26.60 10.33 -13.24
CA LYS A 159 -27.09 9.10 -12.59
C LYS A 159 -26.57 7.91 -13.38
N GLN A 160 -26.14 6.85 -12.70
CA GLN A 160 -25.89 5.56 -13.34
C GLN A 160 -26.65 4.49 -12.54
N ASP A 161 -27.81 4.12 -13.08
CA ASP A 161 -28.53 2.90 -12.75
C ASP A 161 -28.03 1.79 -13.69
N GLY A 162 -27.75 0.60 -13.14
CA GLY A 162 -28.07 -0.70 -13.75
C GLY A 162 -27.13 -1.35 -14.77
N ALA A 163 -26.68 -2.55 -14.39
CA ALA A 163 -26.24 -3.71 -15.19
C ALA A 163 -24.80 -3.75 -15.75
N MET A 164 -24.01 -4.71 -15.23
CA MET A 164 -22.76 -5.20 -15.83
C MET A 164 -23.07 -6.20 -16.96
N PRO A 165 -22.41 -6.12 -18.13
CA PRO A 165 -22.48 -7.15 -19.15
C PRO A 165 -21.60 -8.36 -18.79
N GLU A 166 -22.06 -9.55 -19.17
CA GLU A 166 -21.31 -10.80 -19.03
C GLU A 166 -20.05 -10.80 -19.89
N GLY A 167 -18.93 -11.25 -19.31
CA GLY A 167 -17.64 -11.41 -19.97
C GLY A 167 -16.62 -10.32 -19.64
N TYR A 168 -16.26 -10.16 -18.35
CA TYR A 168 -15.25 -9.18 -17.93
C TYR A 168 -13.95 -9.88 -17.49
N THR A 169 -12.92 -9.77 -18.32
CA THR A 169 -11.53 -10.01 -17.95
C THR A 169 -10.95 -8.67 -17.50
N GLY A 170 -10.88 -8.40 -16.19
CA GLY A 170 -10.40 -7.12 -15.65
C GLY A 170 -9.22 -7.30 -14.70
N THR A 171 -8.15 -6.52 -14.91
CA THR A 171 -6.98 -6.39 -14.03
C THR A 171 -7.11 -5.17 -13.11
N GLY A 172 -8.28 -4.97 -12.49
CA GLY A 172 -8.54 -3.82 -11.61
C GLY A 172 -8.32 -4.16 -10.13
N SER A 173 -7.68 -3.29 -9.35
CA SER A 173 -7.62 -3.45 -7.89
C SER A 173 -9.02 -3.33 -7.28
N ALA A 174 -9.30 -4.12 -6.23
CA ALA A 174 -10.59 -4.08 -5.54
C ALA A 174 -10.85 -2.71 -4.89
N SER A 175 -12.08 -2.19 -5.05
CA SER A 175 -12.50 -0.93 -4.44
C SER A 175 -13.33 -1.23 -3.20
N GLY A 176 -12.84 -0.82 -2.02
CA GLY A 176 -13.55 -0.94 -0.76
C GLY A 176 -14.72 0.06 -0.63
N SER A 177 -15.74 -0.33 0.14
CA SER A 177 -16.94 0.47 0.45
C SER A 177 -17.08 0.70 1.94
N LYS A 178 -17.63 1.84 2.38
CA LYS A 178 -17.79 2.13 3.82
C LYS A 178 -18.79 1.24 4.54
N ASN A 179 -19.79 0.76 3.84
CA ASN A 179 -20.86 -0.09 4.35
C ASN A 179 -21.00 -1.30 3.42
N PRO A 180 -21.41 -2.47 3.94
CA PRO A 180 -21.73 -3.61 3.11
C PRO A 180 -22.95 -3.32 2.23
N SER A 181 -23.01 -4.00 1.10
CA SER A 181 -24.07 -3.90 0.10
C SER A 181 -25.43 -4.31 0.68
N PRO A 182 -26.54 -3.66 0.27
CA PRO A 182 -27.89 -4.07 0.66
C PRO A 182 -28.18 -5.52 0.24
N GLY A 183 -28.87 -6.28 1.11
CA GLY A 183 -29.22 -7.69 0.84
C GLY A 183 -28.11 -8.69 1.14
N THR A 184 -27.02 -8.25 1.79
CA THR A 184 -26.01 -9.14 2.35
C THR A 184 -26.39 -9.61 3.76
N ARG A 185 -25.84 -10.75 4.19
CA ARG A 185 -25.99 -11.28 5.55
C ARG A 185 -24.65 -11.73 6.11
N GLN A 186 -24.48 -11.68 7.42
CA GLN A 186 -23.25 -12.14 8.05
C GLN A 186 -23.02 -13.64 7.80
N LEU A 187 -21.75 -14.02 7.60
CA LEU A 187 -21.31 -15.42 7.58
C LEU A 187 -21.42 -16.01 8.99
N MET A 188 -22.07 -17.17 9.11
CA MET A 188 -22.29 -17.86 10.39
C MET A 188 -21.58 -19.22 10.42
N PRO A 189 -21.32 -19.81 11.61
CA PRO A 189 -20.63 -21.10 11.71
C PRO A 189 -21.26 -22.24 10.91
N HIS A 190 -22.59 -22.25 10.78
CA HIS A 190 -23.33 -23.29 10.05
C HIS A 190 -23.26 -23.13 8.53
N ASP A 191 -22.77 -22.01 8.02
CA ASP A 191 -22.58 -21.76 6.59
C ASP A 191 -21.29 -22.41 6.05
N VAL A 192 -20.34 -22.71 6.96
CA VAL A 192 -19.03 -23.29 6.60
C VAL A 192 -19.23 -24.72 6.10
N SER A 193 -19.40 -24.83 4.80
CA SER A 193 -19.65 -26.07 4.08
C SER A 193 -19.12 -25.94 2.65
N PRO A 194 -18.94 -27.05 1.90
CA PRO A 194 -18.50 -27.00 0.51
C PRO A 194 -19.37 -26.10 -0.40
N MET A 195 -20.62 -25.82 -0.02
CA MET A 195 -21.53 -24.94 -0.75
C MET A 195 -21.11 -23.46 -0.72
N LEU A 196 -20.16 -23.11 0.14
CA LEU A 196 -19.63 -21.75 0.26
C LEU A 196 -18.64 -21.42 -0.87
N VAL A 197 -18.07 -22.44 -1.52
CA VAL A 197 -17.17 -22.25 -2.67
C VAL A 197 -17.95 -21.64 -3.84
N GLY A 198 -17.42 -20.56 -4.40
CA GLY A 198 -18.05 -19.76 -5.45
C GLY A 198 -18.97 -18.67 -4.93
N ALA A 199 -19.25 -18.61 -3.61
CA ALA A 199 -20.09 -17.57 -3.05
C ALA A 199 -19.44 -16.19 -3.17
N MET A 200 -20.27 -15.20 -3.50
CA MET A 200 -19.91 -13.79 -3.48
C MET A 200 -20.10 -13.24 -2.08
N ALA A 201 -19.11 -12.51 -1.58
CA ALA A 201 -19.13 -11.93 -0.25
C ALA A 201 -18.46 -10.54 -0.24
N GLU A 202 -18.57 -9.86 0.89
CA GLU A 202 -17.82 -8.67 1.21
C GLU A 202 -17.03 -8.92 2.51
N LEU A 203 -15.72 -8.68 2.47
CA LEU A 203 -14.80 -8.83 3.58
C LEU A 203 -14.49 -7.45 4.18
N PHE A 204 -14.65 -7.30 5.49
CA PHE A 204 -14.28 -6.10 6.22
C PHE A 204 -12.79 -6.10 6.55
N TRP A 205 -12.11 -4.99 6.24
CA TRP A 205 -10.72 -4.77 6.61
C TRP A 205 -10.64 -3.73 7.74
N PRO A 206 -10.18 -4.10 8.95
CA PRO A 206 -10.15 -3.19 10.10
C PRO A 206 -9.23 -1.97 9.94
N ASP A 207 -8.13 -2.10 9.17
CA ASP A 207 -7.12 -1.04 9.09
C ASP A 207 -7.63 0.22 8.38
N ASP A 208 -8.45 0.05 7.34
CA ASP A 208 -9.04 1.15 6.58
C ASP A 208 -10.55 1.34 6.83
N GLY A 209 -11.17 0.38 7.54
CA GLY A 209 -12.59 0.40 7.85
C GLY A 209 -13.48 0.22 6.62
N LEU A 210 -13.02 -0.50 5.60
CA LEU A 210 -13.75 -0.72 4.35
C LEU A 210 -14.16 -2.19 4.15
N TRP A 211 -15.21 -2.37 3.36
CA TRP A 211 -15.76 -3.63 2.90
C TRP A 211 -15.34 -3.88 1.45
N TYR A 212 -14.63 -4.98 1.20
CA TYR A 212 -14.11 -5.34 -0.10
C TYR A 212 -14.90 -6.50 -0.70
N PRO A 213 -15.34 -6.41 -1.97
CA PRO A 213 -16.00 -7.53 -2.62
C PRO A 213 -14.99 -8.65 -2.87
N VAL A 214 -15.35 -9.86 -2.45
CA VAL A 214 -14.54 -11.07 -2.58
C VAL A 214 -15.37 -12.23 -3.12
N ARG A 215 -14.71 -13.18 -3.76
CA ARG A 215 -15.28 -14.50 -4.09
C ARG A 215 -14.53 -15.58 -3.33
N ILE A 216 -15.25 -16.52 -2.74
CA ILE A 216 -14.63 -17.67 -2.07
C ILE A 216 -14.23 -18.69 -3.14
N GLU A 217 -12.93 -18.93 -3.33
CA GLU A 217 -12.41 -19.84 -4.36
C GLU A 217 -12.28 -21.26 -3.87
N ARG A 218 -11.79 -21.43 -2.64
CA ARG A 218 -11.55 -22.74 -2.03
C ARG A 218 -11.87 -22.70 -0.55
N LEU A 219 -12.28 -23.85 -0.03
CA LEU A 219 -12.56 -24.06 1.37
C LEU A 219 -11.86 -25.35 1.79
N ASP A 220 -11.11 -25.30 2.90
CA ASP A 220 -10.65 -26.48 3.62
C ASP A 220 -11.48 -26.61 4.91
N PRO A 221 -12.47 -27.53 4.95
CA PRO A 221 -13.29 -27.72 6.14
C PRO A 221 -12.53 -28.26 7.35
N GLY A 222 -11.39 -28.92 7.15
CA GLY A 222 -10.59 -29.53 8.21
C GLY A 222 -9.79 -28.51 9.00
N SER A 223 -9.11 -27.61 8.29
CA SER A 223 -8.38 -26.48 8.89
C SER A 223 -9.26 -25.24 9.12
N ARG A 224 -10.52 -25.26 8.65
CA ARG A 224 -11.45 -24.12 8.69
C ARG A 224 -10.86 -22.87 8.04
N THR A 225 -10.06 -23.05 7.00
CA THR A 225 -9.48 -21.96 6.20
C THR A 225 -10.18 -21.85 4.86
N ALA A 226 -10.32 -20.63 4.35
CA ALA A 226 -10.83 -20.37 3.00
C ALA A 226 -9.81 -19.56 2.20
N LYS A 227 -9.71 -19.84 0.91
CA LYS A 227 -9.01 -18.99 -0.03
C LYS A 227 -10.03 -18.10 -0.75
N ILE A 228 -9.81 -16.80 -0.70
CA ILE A 228 -10.65 -15.80 -1.36
C ILE A 228 -9.93 -15.14 -2.52
N LEU A 229 -10.71 -14.50 -3.39
CA LEU A 229 -10.24 -13.65 -4.47
C LEU A 229 -10.89 -12.28 -4.35
N TYR A 230 -10.09 -11.21 -4.29
CA TYR A 230 -10.60 -9.83 -4.29
C TYR A 230 -11.11 -9.42 -5.67
N LEU A 231 -12.26 -8.76 -5.77
CA LEU A 231 -12.89 -8.37 -7.04
C LEU A 231 -12.80 -6.85 -7.30
N PRO A 232 -12.56 -6.40 -8.54
CA PRO A 232 -12.36 -7.17 -9.77
C PRO A 232 -10.90 -7.63 -9.97
N GLY A 233 -10.13 -7.83 -8.90
CA GLY A 233 -8.72 -8.21 -8.96
C GLY A 233 -8.48 -9.71 -9.14
N LEU A 234 -7.19 -10.07 -9.10
CA LEU A 234 -6.71 -11.46 -9.08
C LEU A 234 -5.90 -11.75 -7.80
N GLU A 235 -6.05 -10.91 -6.78
CA GLU A 235 -5.34 -11.08 -5.51
C GLU A 235 -6.03 -12.15 -4.68
N GLU A 236 -5.29 -13.21 -4.36
CA GLU A 236 -5.73 -14.31 -3.52
C GLU A 236 -5.24 -14.11 -2.09
N GLU A 237 -6.09 -14.43 -1.12
CA GLU A 237 -5.73 -14.41 0.31
C GLU A 237 -6.31 -15.64 1.02
N ASP A 238 -5.58 -16.15 2.00
CA ASP A 238 -6.02 -17.23 2.88
C ASP A 238 -6.59 -16.64 4.18
N LEU A 239 -7.81 -17.02 4.52
CA LEU A 239 -8.54 -16.56 5.69
C LEU A 239 -8.74 -17.70 6.70
N ASP A 240 -8.60 -17.38 7.97
CA ASP A 240 -9.12 -18.20 9.08
C ASP A 240 -10.61 -17.89 9.29
N LEU A 241 -11.48 -18.85 9.01
CA LEU A 241 -12.92 -18.62 9.09
C LEU A 241 -13.43 -18.46 10.52
N ASP A 242 -12.75 -19.01 11.52
CA ASP A 242 -13.19 -18.85 12.91
C ASP A 242 -12.99 -17.42 13.40
N ASP A 243 -11.87 -16.80 13.04
CA ASP A 243 -11.61 -15.39 13.31
C ASP A 243 -12.60 -14.49 12.57
N ILE A 244 -12.78 -14.72 11.26
CA ILE A 244 -13.70 -13.94 10.42
C ILE A 244 -15.14 -14.00 10.94
N ILE A 245 -15.60 -15.19 11.36
CA ILE A 245 -16.96 -15.37 11.89
C ILE A 245 -17.10 -14.72 13.27
N ARG A 246 -16.12 -14.93 14.16
CA ARG A 246 -16.13 -14.35 15.51
C ARG A 246 -16.22 -12.82 15.46
N ASP A 247 -15.46 -12.21 14.57
CA ASP A 247 -15.36 -10.76 14.48
C ASP A 247 -16.43 -10.15 13.57
N GLY A 248 -17.16 -10.99 12.82
CA GLY A 248 -18.25 -10.58 11.94
C GLY A 248 -17.78 -9.84 10.69
N HIS A 249 -16.58 -10.17 10.23
CA HIS A 249 -15.89 -9.46 9.15
C HIS A 249 -16.27 -9.96 7.76
N MET A 250 -17.28 -10.82 7.60
CA MET A 250 -17.72 -11.27 6.28
C MET A 250 -19.23 -11.24 6.13
N MET A 251 -19.67 -10.66 5.01
CA MET A 251 -21.06 -10.53 4.62
C MET A 251 -21.29 -11.28 3.30
N LEU A 252 -22.06 -12.36 3.31
CA LEU A 252 -22.45 -13.14 2.14
C LEU A 252 -23.55 -12.43 1.34
N GLN A 253 -23.42 -12.39 0.02
CA GLN A 253 -24.52 -12.00 -0.85
C GLN A 253 -25.58 -13.11 -0.87
N GLN A 254 -26.84 -12.73 -0.68
CA GLN A 254 -27.94 -13.66 -0.87
C GLN A 254 -28.19 -13.87 -2.37
N PRO A 255 -28.57 -15.10 -2.81
CA PRO A 255 -29.02 -15.31 -4.18
C PRO A 255 -30.19 -14.37 -4.46
N GLN A 256 -30.11 -13.58 -5.53
CA GLN A 256 -31.28 -12.82 -5.96
C GLN A 256 -32.36 -13.81 -6.40
N GLU A 257 -33.55 -13.74 -5.78
CA GLU A 257 -34.71 -14.45 -6.31
C GLU A 257 -34.94 -13.98 -7.76
N PRO A 258 -35.20 -14.91 -8.70
CA PRO A 258 -35.50 -14.54 -10.06
C PRO A 258 -36.74 -13.64 -10.04
N ARG A 259 -36.60 -12.42 -10.59
CA ARG A 259 -37.73 -11.52 -10.76
C ARG A 259 -38.81 -12.27 -11.56
N PRO A 260 -40.04 -12.42 -11.04
CA PRO A 260 -41.13 -12.92 -11.86
C PRO A 260 -41.29 -11.97 -13.06
N PHE A 261 -41.34 -12.56 -14.26
CA PHE A 261 -41.58 -11.88 -15.51
C PHE A 261 -42.96 -11.22 -15.55
#